data_AF-A0A831X2I9-F1
#
_entry.id   AF-A0A831X2I9-F1
#
_cell.length_a   1.000
_cell.length_b   1.000
_cell.length_c   1.000
_cell.angle_alpha   90.00
_cell.angle_beta   90.00
_cell.angle_gamma   90.00
#
_symmetry.space_group_name_H-M   'P 1'
#
loop_
_entity.id
_entity.type
_entity.pdbx_description
1 polymer ?
#
loop_
_entity_poly.entity_id
_entity_poly.type
_entity_poly.pdbx_seq_one_letter_code
_entity_poly.pdbx_strand_id
1 'polypeptide(L)'
;MEKVAENIAPGGESPAMFRHGDNYFMMFSNKTSWERNDNYYFVSNNLHGPWKEQGLFCPKGSLTYNSQCSFVFSLEADGKTVPIYMGDRWSFPRQASSATQ
;
A
#
# COMPACT_ATOMS: atom_id res chain seq x y z
N MET A 1 13.09 -2.70 -21.72
CA MET A 1 12.21 -2.30 -20.61
C MET A 1 12.64 -0.92 -20.15
N GLU A 2 11.68 -0.02 -19.96
CA GLU A 2 11.93 1.30 -19.40
C GLU A 2 11.90 1.23 -17.86
N LYS A 3 12.86 1.88 -17.20
CA LYS A 3 12.84 2.05 -15.75
C LYS A 3 12.00 3.29 -15.42
N VAL A 4 10.79 3.08 -14.93
CA VAL A 4 9.83 4.16 -14.65
C VAL A 4 10.17 4.94 -13.39
N ALA A 5 10.62 4.26 -12.32
CA ALA A 5 11.00 4.93 -11.08
C ALA A 5 12.03 4.11 -10.31
N GLU A 6 12.85 4.78 -9.50
CA GLU A 6 13.79 4.17 -8.57
C GLU A 6 13.86 4.99 -7.29
N ASN A 7 14.36 4.38 -6.21
CA ASN A 7 14.57 5.06 -4.92
C ASN A 7 13.30 5.76 -4.38
N ILE A 8 12.11 5.18 -4.63
CA ILE A 8 10.83 5.74 -4.16
C ILE A 8 10.78 5.76 -2.63
N ALA A 9 11.24 4.69 -1.98
CA ALA A 9 11.21 4.52 -0.54
C ALA A 9 12.61 4.13 -0.02
N PRO A 10 12.98 4.54 1.22
CA PRO A 10 14.26 4.18 1.84
C PRO A 10 14.36 2.67 2.16
N GLY A 11 13.23 1.99 2.15
CA GLY A 11 13.02 0.56 2.34
C GLY A 11 11.51 0.30 2.27
N GLY A 12 11.10 -0.96 2.15
CA GLY A 12 9.69 -1.36 2.13
C GLY A 12 9.45 -2.61 1.29
N GLU A 13 8.36 -3.30 1.56
CA GLU A 13 7.89 -4.43 0.78
C GLU A 13 6.39 -4.30 0.48
N SER A 14 5.83 -5.28 -0.23
CA SER A 14 4.41 -5.36 -0.59
C SER A 14 3.84 -4.08 -1.26
N PRO A 15 4.43 -3.60 -2.38
CA PRO A 15 4.04 -2.34 -2.99
C PRO A 15 2.62 -2.38 -3.55
N ALA A 16 1.81 -1.36 -3.24
CA ALA A 16 0.52 -1.12 -3.87
C ALA A 16 0.45 0.30 -4.43
N MET A 17 0.35 0.43 -5.76
CA MET A 17 0.23 1.72 -6.45
C MET A 17 -1.18 1.93 -6.95
N PHE A 18 -1.70 3.15 -6.83
CA PHE A 18 -2.90 3.59 -7.52
C PHE A 18 -2.80 5.06 -7.89
N ARG A 19 -3.67 5.51 -8.80
CA ARG A 19 -3.83 6.92 -9.16
C ARG A 19 -5.19 7.40 -8.66
N HIS A 20 -5.23 8.59 -8.07
CA HIS A 20 -6.48 9.26 -7.73
C HIS A 20 -6.33 10.76 -7.99
N GLY A 21 -7.19 11.29 -8.87
CA GLY A 21 -7.00 12.63 -9.44
C GLY A 21 -5.69 12.74 -10.23
N ASP A 22 -4.91 13.78 -9.92
CA ASP A 22 -3.63 14.07 -10.56
C ASP A 22 -2.42 13.43 -9.87
N ASN A 23 -2.67 12.64 -8.82
CA ASN A 23 -1.62 12.06 -7.98
C ASN A 23 -1.58 10.54 -8.11
N TYR A 24 -0.36 10.03 -8.14
CA TYR A 24 -0.01 8.65 -7.88
C TYR A 24 0.32 8.47 -6.40
N PHE A 25 -0.16 7.37 -5.85
CA PHE A 25 0.04 6.95 -4.48
C PHE A 25 0.77 5.62 -4.52
N MET A 26 1.80 5.46 -3.69
CA MET A 26 2.54 4.22 -3.55
C MET A 26 2.60 3.84 -2.07
N MET A 27 2.02 2.69 -1.73
CA MET A 27 1.95 2.18 -0.36
C MET A 27 2.99 1.07 -0.17
N PHE A 28 3.55 0.98 1.03
CA PHE A 28 4.51 -0.06 1.42
C PHE A 28 4.25 -0.54 2.86
N SER A 29 4.61 -1.80 3.12
CA SER A 29 4.80 -2.30 4.48
C SER A 29 6.27 -2.33 4.86
N ASN A 30 6.55 -2.37 6.17
CA ASN A 30 7.88 -2.66 6.68
C ASN A 30 8.20 -4.17 6.58
N LYS A 31 9.48 -4.51 6.61
CA LYS A 31 9.98 -5.89 6.50
C LYS A 31 9.97 -6.62 7.84
N THR A 32 8.82 -7.15 8.23
CA THR A 32 8.61 -7.88 9.50
C THR A 32 8.15 -9.32 9.29
N SER A 33 8.41 -9.89 8.11
CA SER A 33 7.95 -11.24 7.72
C SER A 33 6.43 -11.32 7.81
N TRP A 34 5.87 -12.35 8.46
CA TRP A 34 4.42 -12.52 8.64
C TRP A 34 3.83 -11.61 9.72
N GLU A 35 4.66 -10.95 10.53
CA GLU A 35 4.16 -9.99 11.51
C GLU A 35 3.74 -8.69 10.83
N ARG A 36 2.62 -8.14 11.30
CA ARG A 36 2.03 -6.94 10.75
C ARG A 36 2.71 -5.72 11.33
N ASN A 37 2.67 -4.61 10.59
CA ASN A 37 3.30 -3.36 11.00
C ASN A 37 2.48 -2.16 10.51
N ASP A 38 2.84 -0.98 10.99
CA ASP A 38 2.25 0.27 10.51
C ASP A 38 2.80 0.57 9.10
N ASN A 39 1.98 0.37 8.09
CA ASN A 39 2.31 0.62 6.68
C ASN A 39 2.28 2.13 6.39
N TYR A 40 3.01 2.56 5.36
CA TYR A 40 3.22 3.95 5.01
C TYR A 40 3.08 4.17 3.50
N TYR A 41 3.03 5.43 3.07
CA TYR A 41 2.85 5.75 1.66
C TYR A 41 3.59 7.00 1.19
N PHE A 42 3.76 7.07 -0.13
CA PHE A 42 4.36 8.16 -0.88
C PHE A 42 3.37 8.69 -1.90
N VAL A 43 3.52 9.97 -2.25
CA VAL A 43 2.73 10.64 -3.28
C VAL A 43 3.64 11.32 -4.30
N SER A 44 3.26 11.23 -5.57
CA SER A 44 3.87 11.99 -6.67
C SER A 44 2.81 12.33 -7.71
N ASN A 45 2.91 13.48 -8.37
CA ASN A 45 2.09 13.80 -9.54
C ASN A 45 2.69 13.30 -10.87
N ASN A 46 3.87 12.68 -10.81
CA ASN A 46 4.57 12.08 -11.94
C ASN A 46 5.10 10.69 -11.54
N LEU A 47 4.88 9.67 -12.36
CA LEU A 47 5.38 8.31 -12.10
C LEU A 47 6.90 8.28 -11.87
N HIS A 48 7.66 9.13 -12.56
CA HIS A 48 9.12 9.25 -12.41
C HIS A 48 9.56 10.01 -11.14
N GLY A 49 8.60 10.49 -10.34
CA GLY A 49 8.86 11.27 -9.12
C GLY A 49 8.93 12.79 -9.34
N PRO A 50 9.35 13.56 -8.31
CA PRO A 50 9.80 13.08 -7.01
C PRO A 50 8.66 12.52 -6.16
N TRP A 51 8.92 11.39 -5.50
CA TRP A 51 8.00 10.77 -4.55
C TRP A 51 8.22 11.34 -3.15
N LYS A 52 7.15 11.84 -2.53
CA LYS A 52 7.18 12.45 -1.19
C LYS A 52 6.53 11.53 -0.17
N GLU A 53 7.26 11.17 0.87
CA GLU A 53 6.73 10.41 2.01
C GLU A 53 5.62 11.20 2.71
N GLN A 54 4.52 10.52 3.04
CA GLN A 54 3.38 11.11 3.75
C GLN A 54 3.19 10.53 5.16
N GLY A 55 3.91 9.46 5.50
CA GLY A 55 3.77 8.74 6.77
C GLY A 55 2.73 7.62 6.70
N LEU A 56 2.09 7.34 7.84
CA LEU A 56 1.14 6.24 8.00
C LEU A 56 -0.22 6.58 7.41
N PHE A 57 -0.89 5.60 6.79
CA PHE A 57 -2.28 5.75 6.31
C PHE A 57 -3.31 5.09 7.24
N CYS A 58 -2.87 4.58 8.40
CA CYS A 58 -3.70 4.06 9.47
C CYS A 58 -3.19 4.61 10.82
N PRO A 59 -4.00 4.60 11.89
CA PRO A 59 -3.56 5.00 13.22
C PRO A 59 -2.31 4.22 13.65
N LYS A 60 -1.33 4.93 14.22
CA LYS A 60 -0.10 4.32 14.75
C LYS A 60 -0.43 3.22 15.77
N GLY A 61 0.24 2.09 15.69
CA GLY A 61 0.03 0.93 16.55
C GLY A 61 -1.17 0.06 16.17
N SER A 62 -1.96 0.44 15.15
CA SER A 62 -3.01 -0.43 14.61
C SER A 62 -2.46 -1.62 13.82
N LEU A 63 -1.18 -1.57 13.44
CA LEU A 63 -0.53 -2.54 12.55
C LEU A 63 -1.30 -2.65 11.24
N THR A 64 -1.72 -1.49 10.72
CA THR A 64 -2.58 -1.37 9.54
C THR A 64 -3.85 -2.21 9.69
N TYR A 65 -4.51 -2.11 10.85
CA TYR A 65 -5.66 -2.95 11.22
C TYR A 65 -5.40 -4.46 11.10
N ASN A 66 -4.20 -4.87 11.52
CA ASN A 66 -3.76 -6.26 11.48
C ASN A 66 -3.73 -6.83 10.04
N SER A 67 -3.22 -6.06 9.08
CA SER A 67 -2.98 -6.49 7.70
C SER A 67 -1.67 -5.94 7.11
N GLN A 68 -1.30 -6.48 5.95
CA GLN A 68 -0.22 -5.97 5.09
C GLN A 68 -0.84 -5.48 3.76
N CYS A 69 -0.45 -4.30 3.27
CA CYS A 69 -0.95 -3.79 1.99
C CYS A 69 -0.59 -4.72 0.83
N SER A 70 -1.52 -4.87 -0.12
CA SER A 70 -1.34 -5.78 -1.25
C SER A 70 -1.82 -5.12 -2.55
N PHE A 71 -3.03 -4.55 -2.55
CA PHE A 71 -3.57 -3.88 -3.72
C PHE A 71 -4.52 -2.74 -3.35
N VAL A 72 -4.78 -1.86 -4.30
CA VAL A 72 -5.84 -0.84 -4.18
C VAL A 72 -6.70 -0.89 -5.44
N PHE A 73 -7.96 -1.30 -5.27
CA PHE A 73 -8.92 -1.33 -6.36
C PHE A 73 -9.60 0.03 -6.51
N SER A 74 -9.63 0.58 -7.72
CA SER A 74 -10.35 1.82 -8.00
C SER A 74 -11.80 1.50 -8.35
N LEU A 75 -12.70 1.65 -7.38
CA LEU A 75 -14.13 1.41 -7.56
C LEU A 75 -14.81 2.66 -8.10
N GLU A 76 -15.46 2.56 -9.26
CA GLU A 76 -16.35 3.61 -9.75
C GLU A 76 -17.74 3.45 -9.13
N ALA A 77 -18.17 4.41 -8.31
CA ALA A 77 -19.47 4.41 -7.64
C ALA A 77 -20.04 5.84 -7.58
N ASP A 78 -21.31 6.01 -7.95
CA ASP A 78 -22.03 7.29 -7.89
C ASP A 78 -21.29 8.47 -8.56
N GLY A 79 -20.64 8.20 -9.69
CA GLY A 79 -19.86 9.19 -10.43
C GLY A 79 -18.54 9.60 -9.77
N LYS A 80 -18.04 8.80 -8.82
CA LYS A 80 -16.76 9.01 -8.12
C LYS A 80 -15.91 7.75 -8.19
N THR A 81 -14.60 7.94 -8.32
CA THR A 81 -13.61 6.89 -8.09
C THR A 81 -13.29 6.80 -6.60
N VAL A 82 -13.57 5.65 -5.97
CA VAL A 82 -13.25 5.36 -4.56
C VAL A 82 -12.11 4.34 -4.50
N PRO A 83 -10.94 4.69 -3.94
CA PRO A 83 -9.87 3.72 -3.72
C PRO A 83 -10.25 2.74 -2.59
N ILE A 84 -10.32 1.46 -2.93
CA ILE A 84 -10.58 0.36 -1.99
C ILE A 84 -9.25 -0.30 -1.63
N TYR A 85 -8.79 -0.07 -0.40
CA TYR A 85 -7.63 -0.76 0.16
C TYR A 85 -7.92 -2.25 0.28
N MET A 86 -6.96 -3.07 -0.16
CA MET A 86 -6.96 -4.51 0.02
C MET A 86 -5.64 -4.93 0.67
N GLY A 87 -5.74 -5.69 1.76
CA GLY A 87 -4.60 -6.16 2.51
C GLY A 87 -4.84 -7.53 3.11
N ASP A 88 -3.74 -8.25 3.33
CA ASP A 88 -3.76 -9.62 3.81
C ASP A 88 -3.56 -9.66 5.31
N ARG A 89 -4.43 -10.40 6.01
CA ARG A 89 -4.20 -10.78 7.40
C ARG A 89 -3.56 -12.17 7.40
N TRP A 90 -2.25 -12.22 7.20
CA TRP A 90 -1.52 -13.49 7.21
C TRP A 90 -1.75 -14.30 8.50
N SER A 91 -1.80 -15.62 8.36
CA SER A 91 -2.01 -16.59 9.44
C SER A 91 -0.99 -17.72 9.34
N PHE A 92 0.30 -17.39 9.36
CA PHE A 92 1.35 -18.39 9.32
C PHE A 92 1.27 -19.36 10.52
N PRO A 93 1.47 -20.68 10.34
CA PRO A 93 1.71 -21.37 9.06
C PRO A 93 0.43 -21.81 8.33
N ARG A 94 -0.76 -21.60 8.91
CA ARG A 94 -2.06 -22.00 8.38
C ARG A 94 -2.73 -20.86 7.62
N GLN A 95 -2.21 -20.49 6.45
CA GLN A 95 -2.71 -19.31 5.72
C GLN A 95 -4.21 -19.38 5.36
N ALA A 96 -4.73 -20.59 5.11
CA ALA A 96 -6.15 -20.78 4.82
C ALA A 96 -7.10 -20.49 6.01
N SER A 97 -6.60 -20.29 7.24
CA SER A 97 -7.45 -19.95 8.39
C SER A 97 -7.74 -18.46 8.55
N SER A 98 -7.30 -17.61 7.62
CA SER A 98 -7.53 -16.17 7.62
C SER A 98 -8.01 -15.66 6.27
N ALA A 99 -8.55 -14.45 6.26
CA ALA A 99 -8.83 -13.73 5.03
C ALA A 99 -7.50 -13.28 4.40
N THR A 100 -7.08 -13.98 3.35
CA THR A 100 -6.11 -13.53 2.35
C THR A 100 -6.87 -13.34 1.04
N GLN A 101 -6.40 -12.44 0.18
CA GLN A 101 -6.92 -12.33 -1.19
C GLN A 101 -6.66 -13.61 -2.00
#